data_AF-A0A915LT11-F1
#
_entry.id   AF-A0A915LT11-F1
#
_cell.length_a   1.000
_cell.length_b   1.000
_cell.length_c   1.000
_cell.angle_alpha   90.00
_cell.angle_beta   90.00
_cell.angle_gamma   90.00
#
_symmetry.space_group_name_H-M   'P 1'
#
loop_
_entity.id
_entity.type
_entity.pdbx_description
1 polymer ?
#
loop_
_entity_poly.entity_id
_entity_poly.type
_entity_poly.pdbx_seq_one_letter_code
_entity_poly.pdbx_strand_id
1 'polypeptide(L)'
;MVLTDYFHENPASSVPFRLCIDGKWILVDEQLLRAHPGGGAMLAYRNLDATAVFHAFHADSKLAYSWLRELRAKQTTVDSLEGNGVLHDLTNGEQKDENEEKVDSSGWKNQHNVHHAATNIDGRDGDLDLLPLWATVGTHLMRLEGNSLCARLIPFQHLYWAFALPLLRLSWLLQTLQFVFSMQSSFYDIYRERALIEQLTVIAHWTLVLTQYYFLPNYQVRLEYFLISQLFAGFLLSHVVTYNHYSTDKFPHNDPILSNYACLQLYTTRNMRPGLVIDWLWGGLNYQIEHHLFPTMPRHNLKKVMPLVKEFCAKNNLPYMVDDYFTGFKLTIKHLHNVADIASEFFQRKLSGG
;
A
#
# COMPACT_ATOMS: atom_id res chain seq x y z
N MET A 1 -0.04 10.85 13.06
CA MET A 1 -0.40 9.61 12.35
C MET A 1 0.90 9.08 11.78
N VAL A 2 1.30 7.90 12.23
CA VAL A 2 2.69 7.44 12.47
C VAL A 2 3.69 7.90 11.41
N LEU A 3 4.59 8.80 11.85
CA LEU A 3 5.89 9.00 11.24
C LEU A 3 6.74 7.76 11.58
N THR A 4 7.58 7.40 10.59
CA THR A 4 8.70 6.45 10.65
C THR A 4 8.33 4.97 10.66
N ASP A 5 8.88 4.26 9.66
CA ASP A 5 8.95 2.80 9.49
C ASP A 5 7.78 2.14 8.74
N TYR A 6 7.64 2.48 7.44
CA TYR A 6 6.78 1.75 6.48
C TYR A 6 7.18 0.28 6.25
N PHE A 7 8.24 -0.17 6.91
CA PHE A 7 8.41 -1.50 7.45
C PHE A 7 9.08 -1.27 8.80
N HIS A 8 8.59 -1.86 9.90
CA HIS A 8 9.33 -1.87 11.18
C HIS A 8 10.74 -2.51 11.04
N GLU A 9 11.06 -3.06 9.87
CA GLU A 9 12.35 -3.62 9.51
C GLU A 9 13.07 -2.73 8.48
N ASN A 10 14.33 -2.45 8.75
CA ASN A 10 15.25 -1.90 7.75
C ASN A 10 15.30 -2.85 6.52
N PRO A 11 15.04 -2.39 5.30
CA PRO A 11 15.13 -3.23 4.10
C PRO A 11 16.50 -3.91 3.94
N ALA A 12 17.57 -3.31 4.45
CA ALA A 12 18.91 -3.90 4.44
C ALA A 12 19.02 -5.13 5.38
N SER A 13 18.33 -5.13 6.52
CA SER A 13 18.31 -6.31 7.42
C SER A 13 17.37 -7.41 6.93
N SER A 14 16.69 -7.17 5.80
CA SER A 14 15.66 -8.05 5.26
C SER A 14 16.14 -8.97 4.14
N VAL A 15 17.38 -8.77 3.69
CA VAL A 15 18.06 -9.54 2.64
C VAL A 15 19.25 -10.34 3.23
N PRO A 16 19.68 -11.44 2.59
CA PRO A 16 19.07 -12.04 1.41
C PRO A 16 17.81 -12.84 1.75
N PHE A 17 16.93 -13.00 0.78
CA PHE A 17 15.77 -13.90 0.88
C PHE A 17 15.45 -14.55 -0.45
N ARG A 18 14.48 -15.47 -0.49
CA ARG A 18 14.07 -16.13 -1.74
C ARG A 18 12.62 -15.84 -2.09
N LEU A 19 12.30 -15.87 -3.38
CA LEU A 19 10.93 -15.80 -3.92
C LEU A 19 10.75 -16.93 -4.92
N CYS A 20 9.60 -17.61 -4.92
CA CYS A 20 9.28 -18.58 -5.95
C CYS A 20 8.46 -17.91 -7.07
N ILE A 21 8.92 -18.06 -8.32
CA ILE A 21 8.19 -17.63 -9.52
C ILE A 21 8.21 -18.80 -10.50
N ASP A 22 7.05 -19.26 -10.95
CA ASP A 22 6.84 -20.43 -11.81
C ASP A 22 7.53 -21.70 -11.29
N GLY A 23 7.44 -21.95 -9.98
CA GLY A 23 8.05 -23.12 -9.35
C GLY A 23 9.58 -23.05 -9.21
N LYS A 24 10.22 -21.92 -9.55
CA LYS A 24 11.66 -21.70 -9.38
C LYS A 24 11.93 -20.66 -8.31
N TRP A 25 12.71 -21.06 -7.31
CA TRP A 25 13.18 -20.17 -6.24
C TRP A 25 14.34 -19.30 -6.72
N ILE A 26 14.18 -17.99 -6.57
CA ILE A 26 15.15 -16.96 -6.97
C ILE A 26 15.68 -16.28 -5.71
N LEU A 27 16.99 -16.11 -5.64
CA LEU A 27 17.62 -15.32 -4.58
C LEU A 27 17.43 -13.83 -4.85
N VAL A 28 16.95 -13.11 -3.84
CA VAL A 28 16.89 -11.66 -3.80
C VAL A 28 17.95 -11.17 -2.83
N ASP A 29 18.98 -10.56 -3.38
CA ASP A 29 20.06 -9.90 -2.63
C ASP A 29 19.76 -8.39 -2.46
N GLU A 30 20.67 -7.69 -1.78
CA GLU A 30 20.55 -6.25 -1.56
C GLU A 30 20.53 -5.47 -2.88
N GLN A 31 21.37 -5.84 -3.83
CA GLN A 31 21.48 -5.13 -5.11
C GLN A 31 20.19 -5.21 -5.91
N LEU A 32 19.61 -6.42 -6.05
CA LEU A 32 18.35 -6.62 -6.74
C LEU A 32 17.21 -5.86 -6.05
N LEU A 33 17.12 -5.92 -4.72
CA LEU A 33 16.07 -5.22 -3.98
C LEU A 33 16.19 -3.69 -4.12
N ARG A 34 17.41 -3.15 -4.09
CA ARG A 34 17.66 -1.71 -4.23
C ARG A 34 17.34 -1.17 -5.62
N ALA A 35 17.61 -1.96 -6.65
CA ALA A 35 17.37 -1.62 -8.05
C ALA A 35 15.89 -1.80 -8.47
N HIS A 36 15.11 -2.60 -7.74
CA HIS A 36 13.74 -2.91 -8.14
C HIS A 36 12.81 -1.68 -8.05
N PRO A 37 12.14 -1.26 -9.14
CA PRO A 37 11.35 -0.03 -9.18
C PRO A 37 10.05 -0.11 -8.37
N GLY A 38 9.57 -1.33 -8.09
CA GLY A 38 8.42 -1.56 -7.20
C GLY A 38 8.72 -1.39 -5.71
N GLY A 39 9.98 -1.06 -5.35
CA GLY A 39 10.40 -0.80 -3.99
C GLY A 39 10.12 -1.99 -3.06
N GLY A 40 9.48 -1.70 -1.92
CA GLY A 40 9.26 -2.67 -0.85
C GLY A 40 8.24 -3.79 -1.16
N ALA A 41 7.55 -3.73 -2.30
CA ALA A 41 6.53 -4.74 -2.65
C ALA A 41 7.09 -6.17 -2.68
N MET A 42 8.36 -6.35 -3.03
CA MET A 42 9.02 -7.68 -3.00
C MET A 42 9.12 -8.25 -1.58
N LEU A 43 9.28 -7.41 -0.56
CA LEU A 43 9.38 -7.84 0.83
C LEU A 43 8.07 -8.50 1.31
N ALA A 44 6.94 -8.10 0.71
CA ALA A 44 5.64 -8.65 1.01
C ALA A 44 5.48 -10.11 0.57
N TYR A 45 6.43 -10.71 -0.13
CA TYR A 45 6.42 -12.12 -0.54
C TYR A 45 7.65 -12.91 -0.08
N ARG A 46 8.44 -12.35 0.85
CA ARG A 46 9.67 -12.98 1.34
C ARG A 46 9.47 -14.46 1.70
N ASN A 47 10.25 -15.34 1.07
CA ASN A 47 10.22 -16.78 1.23
C ASN A 47 8.87 -17.44 0.89
N LEU A 48 8.10 -16.84 -0.02
CA LEU A 48 6.82 -17.35 -0.51
C LEU A 48 6.82 -17.52 -2.03
N ASP A 49 5.78 -18.18 -2.53
CA ASP A 49 5.40 -18.15 -3.94
C ASP A 49 4.80 -16.78 -4.30
N ALA A 50 5.47 -16.10 -5.23
CA ALA A 50 5.11 -14.79 -5.75
C ALA A 50 4.68 -14.86 -7.23
N THR A 51 4.40 -16.05 -7.77
CA THR A 51 4.11 -16.25 -9.21
C THR A 51 2.94 -15.38 -9.66
N ALA A 52 1.80 -15.47 -8.98
CA ALA A 52 0.59 -14.76 -9.39
C ALA A 52 0.75 -13.23 -9.28
N VAL A 53 1.34 -12.74 -8.18
CA VAL A 53 1.59 -11.30 -8.00
C VAL A 53 2.63 -10.79 -8.99
N PHE A 54 3.67 -11.57 -9.31
CA PHE A 54 4.65 -11.20 -10.31
C PHE A 54 3.98 -10.98 -11.66
N HIS A 55 3.14 -11.91 -12.12
CA HIS A 55 2.45 -11.75 -13.41
C HIS A 55 1.43 -10.61 -13.38
N ALA A 56 0.74 -10.38 -12.26
CA ALA A 56 -0.21 -9.27 -12.14
C ALA A 56 0.46 -7.89 -12.31
N PHE A 57 1.66 -7.72 -11.72
CA PHE A 57 2.40 -6.46 -11.79
C PHE A 57 3.24 -6.31 -13.06
N HIS A 58 3.59 -7.41 -13.73
CA HIS A 58 4.56 -7.40 -14.84
C HIS A 58 4.02 -7.96 -16.15
N ALA A 59 2.70 -8.16 -16.29
CA ALA A 59 2.06 -8.84 -17.43
C ALA A 59 2.65 -8.44 -18.80
N ASP A 60 2.85 -7.14 -19.04
CA ASP A 60 3.33 -6.59 -20.31
C ASP A 60 4.80 -6.11 -20.27
N SER A 61 5.53 -6.35 -19.18
CA SER A 61 6.88 -5.82 -18.98
C SER A 61 7.98 -6.74 -19.53
N LYS A 62 8.39 -6.50 -20.78
CA LYS A 62 9.51 -7.23 -21.40
C LYS A 62 10.80 -7.18 -20.57
N LEU A 63 11.06 -6.03 -19.93
CA LEU A 63 12.22 -5.81 -19.07
C LEU A 63 12.20 -6.72 -17.84
N ALA A 64 11.07 -6.77 -17.11
CA ALA A 64 10.95 -7.61 -15.92
C ALA A 64 11.15 -9.10 -16.24
N TYR A 65 10.58 -9.58 -17.35
CA TYR A 65 10.82 -10.96 -17.80
C TYR A 65 12.26 -11.21 -18.26
N SER A 66 12.99 -10.19 -18.76
CA SER A 66 14.42 -10.33 -19.06
C SER A 66 15.25 -10.50 -17.80
N TRP A 67 15.05 -9.63 -16.81
CA TRP A 67 15.70 -9.74 -15.51
C TRP A 67 15.42 -11.10 -14.85
N LEU A 68 14.16 -11.57 -14.91
CA LEU A 68 13.79 -12.90 -14.41
C LEU A 68 14.58 -14.03 -15.07
N ARG A 69 14.79 -13.97 -16.40
CA ARG A 69 15.60 -14.97 -17.13
C ARG A 69 17.07 -14.92 -16.71
N GLU A 70 17.62 -13.72 -16.58
CA GLU A 70 19.02 -13.51 -16.20
C GLU A 70 19.30 -13.98 -14.78
N LEU A 71 18.42 -13.66 -13.83
CA LEU A 71 18.50 -14.13 -12.44
C LEU A 71 18.49 -15.66 -12.38
N ARG A 72 17.57 -16.31 -13.12
CA ARG A 72 17.52 -17.77 -13.22
C ARG A 72 18.79 -18.36 -13.84
N ALA A 73 19.36 -17.71 -14.85
CA ALA A 73 20.59 -18.17 -15.50
C ALA A 73 21.79 -18.07 -14.54
N LYS A 74 21.95 -16.94 -13.84
CA LYS A 74 23.01 -16.74 -12.84
C LYS A 74 22.95 -17.80 -11.74
N GLN A 75 21.75 -18.10 -11.24
CA GLN A 75 21.57 -19.10 -10.19
C GLN A 75 21.87 -20.52 -10.65
N THR A 76 21.48 -20.88 -11.88
CA THR A 76 21.82 -22.19 -12.48
C THR A 76 23.34 -22.37 -12.59
N THR A 77 24.06 -21.30 -12.96
CA THR A 77 25.53 -21.30 -13.01
C THR A 77 26.13 -21.52 -11.62
N VAL A 78 25.63 -20.81 -10.59
CA VAL A 78 26.09 -20.98 -9.19
C VAL A 78 25.84 -22.41 -8.70
N ASP A 79 24.63 -22.94 -8.86
CA ASP A 79 24.30 -24.31 -8.44
C ASP A 79 25.21 -25.35 -9.16
N SER A 80 25.55 -25.11 -10.42
CA SER A 80 26.47 -25.97 -11.19
C SER A 80 27.94 -25.87 -10.76
N LEU A 81 28.36 -24.72 -10.22
CA LEU A 81 29.72 -24.48 -9.71
C LEU A 81 29.87 -25.02 -8.27
N GLU A 82 28.84 -24.86 -7.43
CA GLU A 82 28.78 -25.47 -6.09
C GLU A 82 28.76 -27.00 -6.17
N GLY A 83 28.07 -27.57 -7.15
CA GLY A 83 28.10 -29.01 -7.44
C GLY A 83 29.46 -29.53 -7.91
N ASN A 84 30.37 -28.64 -8.36
CA ASN A 84 31.71 -28.97 -8.86
C ASN A 84 32.85 -28.49 -7.95
N GLY A 85 32.56 -27.98 -6.74
CA GLY A 85 33.57 -27.65 -5.73
C GLY A 85 34.47 -26.45 -6.04
N VAL A 86 34.07 -25.54 -6.94
CA VAL A 86 34.86 -24.34 -7.27
C VAL A 86 34.07 -23.08 -6.90
N LEU A 87 34.41 -22.48 -5.76
CA LEU A 87 33.92 -21.16 -5.33
C LEU A 87 34.73 -20.07 -6.05
N HIS A 88 34.09 -19.35 -6.97
CA HIS A 88 34.55 -18.03 -7.40
C HIS A 88 33.42 -17.03 -7.22
N ASP A 89 33.74 -15.93 -6.57
CA ASP A 89 32.92 -14.74 -6.39
C ASP A 89 32.58 -14.14 -7.76
N LEU A 90 31.34 -14.34 -8.23
CA LEU A 90 30.83 -13.89 -9.52
C LEU A 90 29.81 -12.75 -9.37
N THR A 91 29.86 -11.98 -8.27
CA THR A 91 29.05 -10.75 -8.15
C THR A 91 29.86 -9.55 -8.57
N ASN A 92 30.08 -9.36 -9.88
CA ASN A 92 30.42 -8.06 -10.46
C ASN A 92 30.09 -8.04 -11.95
N GLY A 93 28.85 -7.68 -12.25
CA GLY A 93 28.42 -7.31 -13.59
C GLY A 93 27.61 -6.02 -13.49
N GLU A 94 28.29 -4.88 -13.56
CA GLU A 94 27.64 -3.60 -13.84
C GLU A 94 27.12 -3.66 -15.28
N GLN A 95 25.80 -3.59 -15.44
CA GLN A 95 25.18 -3.50 -16.75
C GLN A 95 24.36 -2.20 -16.79
N LYS A 96 24.92 -1.19 -17.46
CA LYS A 96 24.20 0.03 -17.84
C LYS A 96 23.45 -0.26 -19.14
N ASP A 97 22.15 -0.47 -19.05
CA ASP A 97 21.28 -0.46 -20.22
C ASP A 97 20.72 0.95 -20.45
N GLU A 98 21.23 1.59 -21.50
CA GLU A 98 20.69 2.81 -22.08
C GLU A 98 19.43 2.49 -22.87
N ASN A 99 18.29 2.30 -22.18
CA ASN A 99 16.92 2.50 -22.67
C ASN A 99 15.92 2.24 -21.53
N GLU A 100 16.15 2.84 -20.37
CA GLU A 100 15.18 2.82 -19.27
C GLU A 100 13.96 3.65 -19.65
N GLU A 101 12.84 2.97 -19.90
CA GLU A 101 11.53 3.54 -19.65
C GLU A 101 11.48 3.87 -18.15
N LYS A 102 11.90 5.09 -17.79
CA LYS A 102 12.04 5.54 -16.42
C LYS A 102 10.68 5.64 -15.76
N VAL A 103 10.25 4.52 -15.19
CA VAL A 103 9.02 4.37 -14.44
C VAL A 103 8.96 5.45 -13.34
N ASP A 104 7.87 6.22 -13.33
CA ASP A 104 7.57 7.27 -12.36
C ASP A 104 7.55 6.69 -10.93
N SER A 105 8.19 7.32 -9.95
CA SER A 105 8.41 6.77 -8.61
C SER A 105 8.19 7.80 -7.50
N SER A 106 6.92 8.07 -7.20
CA SER A 106 6.53 8.80 -5.99
C SER A 106 6.40 7.85 -4.79
N GLY A 107 6.50 8.39 -3.56
CA GLY A 107 6.29 7.60 -2.33
C GLY A 107 4.91 6.93 -2.28
N TRP A 108 3.91 7.59 -2.87
CA TRP A 108 2.58 7.02 -3.10
C TRP A 108 2.65 5.70 -3.86
N LYS A 109 3.43 5.63 -4.95
CA LYS A 109 3.50 4.41 -5.78
C LYS A 109 4.10 3.23 -5.02
N ASN A 110 5.11 3.46 -4.17
CA ASN A 110 5.66 2.41 -3.34
C ASN A 110 4.62 1.86 -2.37
N GLN A 111 4.00 2.76 -1.59
CA GLN A 111 2.97 2.39 -0.63
C GLN A 111 1.80 1.67 -1.32
N HIS A 112 1.33 2.22 -2.43
CA HIS A 112 0.24 1.66 -3.21
C HIS A 112 0.58 0.28 -3.78
N ASN A 113 1.80 0.07 -4.29
CA ASN A 113 2.23 -1.22 -4.80
C ASN A 113 2.38 -2.26 -3.69
N VAL A 114 2.90 -1.87 -2.51
CA VAL A 114 2.96 -2.75 -1.34
C VAL A 114 1.54 -3.13 -0.89
N HIS A 115 0.63 -2.16 -0.83
CA HIS A 115 -0.78 -2.39 -0.54
C HIS A 115 -1.37 -3.38 -1.54
N HIS A 116 -1.25 -3.15 -2.85
CA HIS A 116 -1.71 -4.10 -3.87
C HIS A 116 -1.09 -5.49 -3.77
N ALA A 117 0.18 -5.58 -3.39
CA ALA A 117 0.87 -6.86 -3.25
C ALA A 117 0.28 -7.67 -2.08
N ALA A 118 -0.09 -7.02 -0.96
CA ALA A 118 -0.49 -7.69 0.27
C ALA A 118 -1.68 -7.03 0.98
N THR A 119 -2.71 -6.62 0.23
CA THR A 119 -3.88 -5.87 0.71
C THR A 119 -4.49 -6.48 1.98
N ASN A 120 -4.66 -5.69 3.03
CA ASN A 120 -5.16 -6.09 4.36
C ASN A 120 -4.41 -7.27 5.03
N ILE A 121 -3.13 -7.46 4.73
CA ILE A 121 -2.29 -8.39 5.45
C ILE A 121 -1.61 -7.66 6.62
N ASP A 122 -2.00 -8.00 7.85
CA ASP A 122 -1.41 -7.42 9.06
C ASP A 122 0.10 -7.69 9.09
N GLY A 123 0.90 -6.64 9.25
CA GLY A 123 2.36 -6.70 9.23
C GLY A 123 3.00 -6.66 7.82
N ARG A 124 2.21 -6.62 6.74
CA ARG A 124 2.73 -6.41 5.36
C ARG A 124 2.07 -5.21 4.66
N ASP A 125 0.82 -4.90 4.97
CA ASP A 125 0.09 -3.75 4.47
C ASP A 125 0.17 -2.56 5.44
N GLY A 126 0.88 -1.50 5.04
CA GLY A 126 1.01 -0.29 5.83
C GLY A 126 -0.31 0.47 6.02
N ASP A 127 -1.30 0.26 5.14
CA ASP A 127 -2.59 0.97 5.21
C ASP A 127 -3.46 0.54 6.40
N LEU A 128 -3.10 -0.60 7.04
CA LEU A 128 -3.71 -1.04 8.29
C LEU A 128 -3.11 -0.34 9.53
N ASP A 129 -1.90 0.22 9.44
CA ASP A 129 -1.18 0.77 10.58
C ASP A 129 -1.56 2.24 10.86
N LEU A 130 -2.72 2.41 11.49
CA LEU A 130 -3.31 3.72 11.80
C LEU A 130 -3.11 4.13 13.26
N LEU A 131 -2.28 3.38 14.00
CA LEU A 131 -1.95 3.72 15.37
C LEU A 131 -1.26 5.09 15.44
N PRO A 132 -1.22 5.72 16.63
CA PRO A 132 -1.96 5.34 17.83
C PRO A 132 -3.43 5.81 17.81
N LEU A 133 -3.92 6.37 16.69
CA LEU A 133 -5.25 7.00 16.62
C LEU A 133 -6.38 6.00 16.34
N TRP A 134 -6.11 4.98 15.54
CA TRP A 134 -7.09 3.94 15.19
C TRP A 134 -6.45 2.57 15.17
N ALA A 135 -7.21 1.57 15.59
CA ALA A 135 -6.85 0.18 15.48
C ALA A 135 -7.81 -0.48 14.49
N THR A 136 -7.25 -1.00 13.39
CA THR A 136 -8.01 -1.73 12.36
C THR A 136 -7.98 -3.24 12.60
N VAL A 137 -7.01 -3.72 13.38
CA VAL A 137 -6.83 -5.13 13.76
C VAL A 137 -6.61 -5.21 15.28
N GLY A 138 -7.17 -6.21 15.95
CA GLY A 138 -7.05 -6.37 17.41
C GLY A 138 -5.61 -6.60 17.90
N THR A 139 -4.76 -7.25 17.09
CA THR A 139 -3.33 -7.48 17.38
C THR A 139 -2.56 -6.17 17.60
N HIS A 140 -3.00 -5.07 16.97
CA HIS A 140 -2.35 -3.76 17.10
C HIS A 140 -2.45 -3.20 18.52
N LEU A 141 -3.44 -3.62 19.30
CA LEU A 141 -3.64 -3.13 20.67
C LEU A 141 -2.44 -3.42 21.59
N MET A 142 -1.68 -4.49 21.30
CA MET A 142 -0.45 -4.81 22.03
C MET A 142 0.62 -3.72 21.88
N ARG A 143 0.63 -2.97 20.77
CA ARG A 143 1.58 -1.87 20.53
C ARG A 143 1.22 -0.58 21.28
N LEU A 144 0.05 -0.53 21.93
CA LEU A 144 -0.38 0.58 22.78
C LEU A 144 -0.06 0.38 24.26
N GLU A 145 0.61 -0.72 24.62
CA GLU A 145 1.07 -0.98 25.97
C GLU A 145 1.97 0.18 26.47
N GLY A 146 1.49 0.91 27.48
CA GLY A 146 2.16 2.10 28.04
C GLY A 146 1.63 3.46 27.56
N ASN A 147 0.86 3.54 26.46
CA ASN A 147 0.25 4.78 25.99
C ASN A 147 -1.16 4.98 26.56
N SER A 148 -1.22 5.47 27.81
CA SER A 148 -2.47 5.53 28.58
C SER A 148 -3.56 6.42 27.97
N LEU A 149 -3.22 7.44 27.17
CA LEU A 149 -4.23 8.29 26.53
C LEU A 149 -4.86 7.60 25.33
N CYS A 150 -4.03 7.08 24.41
CA CYS A 150 -4.54 6.45 23.19
C CYS A 150 -5.29 5.15 23.52
N ALA A 151 -4.78 4.36 24.47
CA ALA A 151 -5.47 3.16 24.96
C ALA A 151 -6.88 3.46 25.52
N ARG A 152 -7.11 4.64 26.12
CA ARG A 152 -8.44 5.08 26.59
C ARG A 152 -9.36 5.56 25.46
N LEU A 153 -8.80 6.01 24.34
CA LEU A 153 -9.58 6.54 23.21
C LEU A 153 -10.02 5.44 22.24
N ILE A 154 -9.18 4.43 21.96
CA ILE A 154 -9.47 3.37 20.98
C ILE A 154 -10.84 2.66 21.21
N PRO A 155 -11.28 2.38 22.45
CA PRO A 155 -12.65 1.90 22.72
C PRO A 155 -13.80 2.76 22.17
N PHE A 156 -13.53 4.00 21.76
CA PHE A 156 -14.50 4.93 21.21
C PHE A 156 -14.21 5.29 19.74
N GLN A 157 -13.29 4.58 19.08
CA GLN A 157 -12.81 4.94 17.73
C GLN A 157 -13.91 5.03 16.68
N HIS A 158 -14.93 4.18 16.78
CA HIS A 158 -16.09 4.18 15.88
C HIS A 158 -16.94 5.46 15.99
N LEU A 159 -16.83 6.21 17.09
CA LEU A 159 -17.54 7.49 17.29
C LEU A 159 -16.77 8.67 16.70
N TYR A 160 -15.43 8.66 16.76
CA TYR A 160 -14.62 9.81 16.33
C TYR A 160 -13.93 9.65 14.97
N TRP A 161 -13.83 8.44 14.42
CA TRP A 161 -13.14 8.19 13.15
C TRP A 161 -13.66 9.07 12.01
N ALA A 162 -14.99 9.20 11.86
CA ALA A 162 -15.59 10.01 10.80
C ALA A 162 -15.20 11.50 10.88
N PHE A 163 -15.01 12.05 12.08
CA PHE A 163 -14.61 13.45 12.26
C PHE A 163 -13.16 13.72 11.86
N ALA A 164 -12.31 12.69 11.79
CA ALA A 164 -10.94 12.82 11.36
C ALA A 164 -10.74 12.70 9.84
N LEU A 165 -11.75 12.23 9.11
CA LEU A 165 -11.71 12.07 7.66
C LEU A 165 -11.30 13.35 6.89
N PRO A 166 -11.79 14.56 7.26
CA PRO A 166 -11.31 15.82 6.67
C PRO A 166 -9.80 16.07 6.86
N LEU A 167 -9.16 15.49 7.88
CA LEU A 167 -7.74 15.68 8.18
C LEU A 167 -6.83 14.79 7.33
N LEU A 168 -7.38 13.84 6.55
CA LEU A 168 -6.59 12.92 5.73
C LEU A 168 -5.64 13.66 4.77
N ARG A 169 -6.12 14.73 4.13
CA ARG A 169 -5.33 15.54 3.19
C ARG A 169 -4.11 16.18 3.84
N LEU A 170 -4.25 16.63 5.10
CA LEU A 170 -3.14 17.20 5.87
C LEU A 170 -2.15 16.12 6.27
N SER A 171 -2.63 14.94 6.66
CA SER A 171 -1.72 13.84 6.98
C SER A 171 -0.90 13.40 5.78
N TRP A 172 -1.54 13.20 4.61
CA TRP A 172 -0.83 12.82 3.38
C TRP A 172 0.13 13.90 2.91
N LEU A 173 -0.18 15.19 3.14
CA LEU A 173 0.78 16.27 2.90
C LEU A 173 2.03 16.10 3.76
N LEU A 174 1.86 15.92 5.07
CA LEU A 174 2.99 15.75 5.99
C LEU A 174 3.82 14.51 5.63
N GLN A 175 3.17 13.40 5.30
CA GLN A 175 3.84 12.18 4.83
C GLN A 175 4.59 12.41 3.52
N THR A 176 4.01 13.14 2.58
CA THR A 176 4.67 13.52 1.31
C THR A 176 5.94 14.33 1.57
N LEU A 177 5.84 15.36 2.42
CA LEU A 177 6.99 16.20 2.77
C LEU A 177 8.07 15.35 3.45
N GLN A 178 7.71 14.55 4.45
CA GLN A 178 8.64 13.67 5.13
C GLN A 178 9.33 12.71 4.14
N PHE A 179 8.57 12.05 3.28
CA PHE A 179 9.11 11.12 2.29
C PHE A 179 10.08 11.84 1.35
N VAL A 180 9.64 12.89 0.66
CA VAL A 180 10.42 13.60 -0.37
C VAL A 180 11.72 14.18 0.18
N PHE A 181 11.67 14.77 1.38
CA PHE A 181 12.86 15.31 2.05
C PHE A 181 13.73 14.26 2.74
N SER A 182 13.35 12.98 2.72
CA SER A 182 14.17 11.84 3.18
C SER A 182 14.72 10.97 2.04
N MET A 183 14.32 11.24 0.79
CA MET A 183 14.66 10.41 -0.38
C MET A 183 16.17 10.28 -0.60
N GLN A 184 16.98 11.30 -0.29
CA GLN A 184 18.44 11.24 -0.45
C GLN A 184 19.12 10.16 0.42
N SER A 185 18.47 9.76 1.52
CA SER A 185 18.95 8.71 2.43
C SER A 185 18.20 7.38 2.23
N SER A 186 17.41 7.25 1.17
CA SER A 186 16.62 6.04 0.95
C SER A 186 17.49 4.83 0.61
N PHE A 187 17.03 3.65 0.99
CA PHE A 187 17.63 2.37 0.59
C PHE A 187 17.56 2.14 -0.92
N TYR A 188 16.42 2.46 -1.56
CA TYR A 188 16.19 2.22 -2.98
C TYR A 188 16.86 3.28 -3.86
N ASP A 189 17.54 2.83 -4.90
CA ASP A 189 18.41 3.67 -5.73
C ASP A 189 17.61 4.74 -6.47
N ILE A 190 16.44 4.37 -7.01
CA ILE A 190 15.57 5.29 -7.77
C ILE A 190 15.11 6.50 -6.97
N TYR A 191 14.93 6.37 -5.65
CA TYR A 191 14.54 7.49 -4.80
C TYR A 191 15.70 8.46 -4.59
N ARG A 192 16.92 7.96 -4.38
CA ARG A 192 18.09 8.84 -4.23
C ARG A 192 18.37 9.61 -5.51
N GLU A 193 18.26 8.96 -6.66
CA GLU A 193 18.46 9.58 -7.97
C GLU A 193 17.45 10.70 -8.27
N ARG A 194 16.19 10.54 -7.81
CA ARG A 194 15.12 11.51 -8.04
C ARG A 194 14.91 12.52 -6.92
N ALA A 195 15.61 12.38 -5.78
CA ALA A 195 15.37 13.19 -4.59
C ALA A 195 15.34 14.71 -4.91
N LEU A 196 16.32 15.21 -5.66
CA LEU A 196 16.41 16.64 -5.97
C LEU A 196 15.24 17.13 -6.83
N ILE A 197 14.84 16.39 -7.87
CA ILE A 197 13.76 16.82 -8.76
C ILE A 197 12.40 16.77 -8.05
N GLU A 198 12.17 15.77 -7.20
CA GLU A 198 10.96 15.68 -6.38
C GLU A 198 10.89 16.84 -5.36
N GLN A 199 12.01 17.13 -4.68
CA GLN A 199 12.09 18.23 -3.72
C GLN A 199 11.83 19.59 -4.38
N LEU A 200 12.48 19.87 -5.50
CA LEU A 200 12.26 21.11 -6.26
C LEU A 200 10.81 21.23 -6.75
N THR A 201 10.21 20.13 -7.22
CA THR A 201 8.83 20.13 -7.71
C THR A 201 7.84 20.38 -6.59
N VAL A 202 8.03 19.76 -5.41
CA VAL A 202 7.18 20.00 -4.22
C VAL A 202 7.32 21.44 -3.72
N ILE A 203 8.55 21.98 -3.66
CA ILE A 203 8.79 23.38 -3.29
C ILE A 203 8.12 24.32 -4.28
N ALA A 204 8.27 24.08 -5.59
CA ALA A 204 7.65 24.88 -6.63
C ALA A 204 6.12 24.84 -6.55
N HIS A 205 5.53 23.66 -6.35
CA HIS A 205 4.09 23.48 -6.16
C HIS A 205 3.57 24.31 -4.98
N TRP A 206 4.19 24.16 -3.80
CA TRP A 206 3.74 24.91 -2.61
C TRP A 206 4.01 26.40 -2.69
N THR A 207 5.09 26.81 -3.37
CA THR A 207 5.32 28.22 -3.67
C THR A 207 4.18 28.77 -4.52
N LEU A 208 3.80 28.09 -5.61
CA LEU A 208 2.70 28.50 -6.47
C LEU A 208 1.36 28.58 -5.71
N VAL A 209 1.05 27.57 -4.89
CA VAL A 209 -0.17 27.53 -4.06
C VAL A 209 -0.19 28.69 -3.05
N LEU A 210 0.91 28.91 -2.33
CA LEU A 210 1.01 30.01 -1.34
C LEU A 210 0.98 31.38 -2.01
N THR A 211 1.57 31.53 -3.20
CA THR A 211 1.48 32.74 -4.03
C THR A 211 0.03 32.99 -4.46
N GLN A 212 -0.70 31.96 -4.91
CA GLN A 212 -2.12 32.09 -5.24
C GLN A 212 -2.92 32.58 -4.03
N TYR A 213 -2.65 32.06 -2.83
CA TYR A 213 -3.30 32.54 -1.62
C TYR A 213 -2.89 33.96 -1.25
N TYR A 214 -1.64 34.34 -1.44
CA TYR A 214 -1.18 35.70 -1.17
C TYR A 214 -1.98 36.76 -1.93
N PHE A 215 -2.45 36.48 -3.14
CA PHE A 215 -3.30 37.37 -3.93
C PHE A 215 -4.75 37.51 -3.43
N LEU A 216 -5.17 36.73 -2.41
CA LEU A 216 -6.48 36.91 -1.80
C LEU A 216 -6.52 38.18 -0.92
N PRO A 217 -7.69 38.83 -0.77
CA PRO A 217 -7.80 40.22 -0.30
C PRO A 217 -7.22 40.52 1.09
N ASN A 218 -7.33 39.59 2.04
CA ASN A 218 -6.85 39.76 3.41
C ASN A 218 -6.48 38.41 4.05
N TYR A 219 -5.81 38.45 5.20
CA TYR A 219 -5.31 37.25 5.88
C TYR A 219 -6.43 36.30 6.34
N GLN A 220 -7.61 36.82 6.70
CA GLN A 220 -8.74 36.02 7.14
C GLN A 220 -9.26 35.15 5.99
N VAL A 221 -9.54 35.77 4.82
CA VAL A 221 -9.99 35.04 3.61
C VAL A 221 -8.96 34.00 3.17
N ARG A 222 -7.65 34.30 3.30
CA ARG A 222 -6.58 33.34 2.99
C ARG A 222 -6.65 32.10 3.87
N LEU A 223 -6.78 32.29 5.18
CA LEU A 223 -6.85 31.20 6.13
C LEU A 223 -8.13 30.37 5.94
N GLU A 224 -9.28 31.03 5.78
CA GLU A 224 -10.57 30.37 5.55
C GLU A 224 -10.53 29.54 4.26
N TYR A 225 -10.07 30.12 3.15
CA TYR A 225 -9.94 29.41 1.88
C TYR A 225 -9.00 28.21 2.00
N PHE A 226 -7.85 28.38 2.65
CA PHE A 226 -6.92 27.29 2.88
C PHE A 226 -7.56 26.15 3.69
N LEU A 227 -8.15 26.46 4.85
CA LEU A 227 -8.76 25.45 5.71
C LEU A 227 -9.92 24.74 5.02
N ILE A 228 -10.83 25.49 4.38
CA ILE A 228 -11.96 24.90 3.66
C ILE A 228 -11.45 24.01 2.53
N SER A 229 -10.51 24.49 1.70
CA SER A 229 -9.99 23.69 0.58
C SER A 229 -9.29 22.41 1.05
N GLN A 230 -8.45 22.48 2.08
CA GLN A 230 -7.72 21.29 2.57
C GLN A 230 -8.65 20.30 3.27
N LEU A 231 -9.54 20.77 4.14
CA LEU A 231 -10.45 19.91 4.89
C LEU A 231 -11.52 19.30 3.98
N PHE A 232 -12.05 20.06 3.02
CA PHE A 232 -13.01 19.55 2.05
C PHE A 232 -12.37 18.55 1.08
N ALA A 233 -11.15 18.82 0.61
CA ALA A 233 -10.40 17.85 -0.18
C ALA A 233 -10.12 16.57 0.61
N GLY A 234 -9.73 16.67 1.89
CA GLY A 234 -9.56 15.52 2.78
C GLY A 234 -10.85 14.75 2.98
N PHE A 235 -11.97 15.44 3.16
CA PHE A 235 -13.30 14.84 3.27
C PHE A 235 -13.66 14.06 2.00
N LEU A 236 -13.51 14.64 0.81
CA LEU A 236 -13.81 13.92 -0.43
C LEU A 236 -12.89 12.70 -0.62
N LEU A 237 -11.57 12.90 -0.45
CA LEU A 237 -10.57 11.84 -0.63
C LEU A 237 -10.81 10.65 0.29
N SER A 238 -11.02 10.90 1.57
CA SER A 238 -11.20 9.86 2.59
C SER A 238 -12.43 8.99 2.32
N HIS A 239 -13.54 9.57 1.89
CA HIS A 239 -14.76 8.81 1.57
C HIS A 239 -14.62 7.97 0.29
N VAL A 240 -13.77 8.39 -0.65
CA VAL A 240 -13.47 7.60 -1.85
C VAL A 240 -12.55 6.42 -1.54
N VAL A 241 -11.53 6.61 -0.69
CA VAL A 241 -10.47 5.62 -0.44
C VAL A 241 -10.85 4.62 0.65
N THR A 242 -11.37 5.07 1.80
CA THR A 242 -11.54 4.21 3.00
C THR A 242 -12.62 3.14 2.86
N TYR A 243 -13.56 3.34 1.94
CA TYR A 243 -14.72 2.47 1.75
C TYR A 243 -14.33 1.03 1.38
N ASN A 244 -13.31 0.87 0.55
CA ASN A 244 -13.11 -0.36 -0.21
C ASN A 244 -12.31 -1.46 0.54
N HIS A 245 -11.59 -1.10 1.62
CA HIS A 245 -10.65 -2.00 2.30
C HIS A 245 -10.92 -2.14 3.80
N TYR A 246 -11.48 -1.13 4.47
CA TYR A 246 -11.62 -1.21 5.94
C TYR A 246 -12.75 -2.13 6.40
N SER A 247 -13.73 -2.39 5.55
CA SER A 247 -14.88 -3.24 5.84
C SER A 247 -14.80 -4.64 5.20
N THR A 248 -13.60 -5.07 4.84
CA THR A 248 -13.30 -6.39 4.26
C THR A 248 -12.38 -7.19 5.18
N ASP A 249 -12.11 -8.44 4.83
CA ASP A 249 -11.33 -9.34 5.67
C ASP A 249 -9.89 -8.85 5.82
N LYS A 250 -9.28 -9.20 6.96
CA LYS A 250 -7.90 -8.89 7.32
C LYS A 250 -7.24 -10.17 7.79
N PHE A 251 -6.07 -10.46 7.25
CA PHE A 251 -5.39 -11.73 7.46
C PHE A 251 -4.02 -11.49 8.11
N PRO A 252 -3.51 -12.43 8.93
CA PRO A 252 -2.18 -12.29 9.52
C PRO A 252 -1.06 -12.41 8.47
N HIS A 253 0.12 -11.89 8.77
CA HIS A 253 1.29 -11.92 7.87
C HIS A 253 1.71 -13.31 7.35
N ASN A 254 1.28 -14.39 7.99
CA ASN A 254 1.63 -15.78 7.63
C ASN A 254 0.45 -16.56 7.03
N ASP A 255 -0.64 -15.88 6.68
CA ASP A 255 -1.82 -16.53 6.12
C ASP A 255 -1.53 -17.12 4.72
N PRO A 256 -1.91 -18.38 4.45
CA PRO A 256 -1.73 -19.01 3.13
C PRO A 256 -2.39 -18.27 1.97
N ILE A 257 -3.36 -17.38 2.22
CA ILE A 257 -4.02 -16.58 1.19
C ILE A 257 -3.03 -15.74 0.36
N LEU A 258 -1.87 -15.36 0.93
CA LEU A 258 -0.80 -14.66 0.21
C LEU A 258 -0.33 -15.41 -1.04
N SER A 259 -0.31 -16.74 -1.02
CA SER A 259 0.08 -17.54 -2.19
C SER A 259 -1.02 -17.61 -3.26
N ASN A 260 -2.20 -17.04 -3.00
CA ASN A 260 -3.29 -16.93 -3.96
C ASN A 260 -3.72 -15.47 -4.12
N TYR A 261 -2.94 -14.73 -4.92
CA TYR A 261 -3.15 -13.31 -5.18
C TYR A 261 -4.60 -12.96 -5.55
N ALA A 262 -5.22 -13.74 -6.44
CA ALA A 262 -6.59 -13.46 -6.88
C ALA A 262 -7.59 -13.58 -5.71
N CYS A 263 -7.49 -14.64 -4.91
CA CYS A 263 -8.33 -14.77 -3.72
C CYS A 263 -8.04 -13.65 -2.73
N LEU A 264 -6.78 -13.33 -2.45
CA LEU A 264 -6.43 -12.23 -1.55
C LEU A 264 -7.20 -10.96 -1.94
N GLN A 265 -7.10 -10.52 -3.20
CA GLN A 265 -7.79 -9.31 -3.64
C GLN A 265 -9.32 -9.43 -3.54
N LEU A 266 -9.92 -10.58 -3.85
CA LEU A 266 -11.37 -10.78 -3.77
C LEU A 266 -11.92 -10.75 -2.34
N TYR A 267 -11.14 -11.19 -1.34
CA TYR A 267 -11.55 -11.20 0.07
C TYR A 267 -11.26 -9.86 0.77
N THR A 268 -10.26 -9.11 0.31
CA THR A 268 -9.78 -7.89 0.99
C THR A 268 -10.19 -6.59 0.29
N THR A 269 -10.90 -6.66 -0.83
CA THR A 269 -11.38 -5.48 -1.55
C THR A 269 -12.88 -5.53 -1.83
N ARG A 270 -13.49 -4.36 -1.93
CA ARG A 270 -14.93 -4.17 -2.18
C ARG A 270 -15.12 -3.10 -3.24
N ASN A 271 -16.09 -3.30 -4.13
CA ASN A 271 -16.50 -2.27 -5.07
C ASN A 271 -17.61 -1.38 -4.50
N MET A 272 -17.56 -0.11 -4.87
CA MET A 272 -18.69 0.79 -4.77
C MET A 272 -19.62 0.56 -5.97
N ARG A 273 -20.92 0.40 -5.73
CA ARG A 273 -21.91 0.14 -6.77
C ARG A 273 -21.82 1.21 -7.87
N PRO A 274 -21.46 0.83 -9.11
CA PRO A 274 -21.35 1.78 -10.19
C PRO A 274 -22.67 2.46 -10.56
N GLY A 275 -22.56 3.66 -11.11
CA GLY A 275 -23.66 4.47 -11.62
C GLY A 275 -23.12 5.78 -12.17
N LEU A 276 -23.88 6.53 -12.96
CA LEU A 276 -23.37 7.74 -13.61
C LEU A 276 -22.74 8.74 -12.63
N VAL A 277 -23.40 8.98 -11.50
CA VAL A 277 -22.93 9.89 -10.45
C VAL A 277 -21.69 9.33 -9.74
N ILE A 278 -21.70 8.03 -9.41
CA ILE A 278 -20.59 7.38 -8.72
C ILE A 278 -19.36 7.28 -9.62
N ASP A 279 -19.52 6.87 -10.88
CA ASP A 279 -18.43 6.78 -11.86
C ASP A 279 -17.74 8.15 -12.04
N TRP A 280 -18.51 9.24 -12.05
CA TRP A 280 -17.96 10.60 -12.10
C TRP A 280 -17.23 10.99 -10.81
N LEU A 281 -17.86 10.78 -9.66
CA LEU A 281 -17.34 11.25 -8.36
C LEU A 281 -16.15 10.40 -7.85
N TRP A 282 -16.18 9.08 -8.05
CA TRP A 282 -15.08 8.17 -7.66
C TRP A 282 -13.99 8.09 -8.73
N GLY A 283 -14.25 8.59 -9.95
CA GLY A 283 -13.25 8.66 -11.02
C GLY A 283 -12.65 7.31 -11.43
N GLY A 284 -13.38 6.20 -11.23
CA GLY A 284 -12.93 4.83 -11.47
C GLY A 284 -12.47 4.07 -10.23
N LEU A 285 -12.31 4.73 -9.07
CA LEU A 285 -11.96 4.08 -7.81
C LEU A 285 -13.12 3.28 -7.19
N ASN A 286 -14.27 3.24 -7.85
CA ASN A 286 -15.39 2.39 -7.47
C ASN A 286 -15.21 0.91 -7.89
N TYR A 287 -14.26 0.63 -8.77
CA TYR A 287 -13.90 -0.70 -9.28
C TYR A 287 -12.61 -1.22 -8.62
N GLN A 288 -12.54 -1.22 -7.28
CA GLN A 288 -11.34 -1.66 -6.54
C GLN A 288 -11.00 -3.13 -6.72
N ILE A 289 -11.97 -4.02 -6.84
CA ILE A 289 -11.71 -5.45 -7.08
C ILE A 289 -10.91 -5.60 -8.38
N GLU A 290 -11.36 -4.98 -9.46
CA GLU A 290 -10.68 -5.04 -10.75
C GLU A 290 -9.34 -4.30 -10.72
N HIS A 291 -9.27 -3.14 -10.04
CA HIS A 291 -8.04 -2.36 -9.86
C HIS A 291 -6.98 -3.18 -9.12
N HIS A 292 -7.37 -3.94 -8.10
CA HIS A 292 -6.46 -4.78 -7.34
C HIS A 292 -6.08 -6.07 -8.04
N LEU A 293 -6.99 -6.70 -8.80
CA LEU A 293 -6.65 -7.87 -9.61
C LEU A 293 -5.71 -7.54 -10.77
N PHE A 294 -5.82 -6.32 -11.31
CA PHE A 294 -5.06 -5.87 -12.48
C PHE A 294 -4.44 -4.48 -12.24
N PRO A 295 -3.41 -4.37 -11.37
CA PRO A 295 -2.88 -3.09 -10.92
C PRO A 295 -2.26 -2.24 -12.03
N THR A 296 -1.90 -2.83 -13.17
CA THR A 296 -1.37 -2.15 -14.36
C THR A 296 -2.46 -1.72 -15.35
N MET A 297 -3.72 -2.13 -15.14
CA MET A 297 -4.81 -1.85 -16.08
C MET A 297 -5.22 -0.38 -16.06
N PRO A 298 -5.35 0.27 -17.23
CA PRO A 298 -5.88 1.63 -17.30
C PRO A 298 -7.30 1.70 -16.74
N ARG A 299 -7.54 2.68 -15.83
CA ARG A 299 -8.80 2.85 -15.10
C ARG A 299 -10.08 2.83 -15.96
N HIS A 300 -10.01 3.31 -17.20
CA HIS A 300 -11.16 3.37 -18.10
C HIS A 300 -11.63 2.00 -18.61
N ASN A 301 -10.82 0.94 -18.42
CA ASN A 301 -11.17 -0.43 -18.76
C ASN A 301 -11.78 -1.21 -17.58
N LEU A 302 -11.62 -0.75 -16.34
CA LEU A 302 -12.12 -1.46 -15.15
C LEU A 302 -13.63 -1.76 -15.23
N LYS A 303 -14.42 -0.78 -15.68
CA LYS A 303 -15.86 -0.95 -15.92
C LYS A 303 -16.19 -2.06 -16.93
N LYS A 304 -15.36 -2.25 -17.95
CA LYS A 304 -15.55 -3.28 -18.98
C LYS A 304 -15.20 -4.68 -18.45
N VAL A 305 -14.24 -4.74 -17.53
CA VAL A 305 -13.72 -5.99 -16.94
C VAL A 305 -14.57 -6.46 -15.77
N MET A 306 -15.22 -5.54 -15.05
CA MET A 306 -16.15 -5.82 -13.96
C MET A 306 -17.13 -6.98 -14.21
N PRO A 307 -17.90 -7.02 -15.33
CA PRO A 307 -18.80 -8.15 -15.59
C PRO A 307 -18.08 -9.48 -15.78
N LEU A 308 -16.87 -9.49 -16.35
CA LEU A 308 -16.06 -10.69 -16.56
C LEU A 308 -15.55 -11.25 -15.22
N VAL A 309 -15.06 -10.38 -14.33
CA VAL A 309 -14.62 -10.77 -12.99
C VAL A 309 -15.80 -11.28 -12.17
N LYS A 310 -16.96 -10.60 -12.24
CA LYS A 310 -18.17 -11.03 -11.55
C LYS A 310 -18.65 -12.41 -12.03
N GLU A 311 -18.61 -12.66 -13.34
CA GLU A 311 -18.94 -13.97 -13.92
C GLU A 311 -17.94 -15.05 -13.49
N PHE A 312 -16.64 -14.74 -13.51
CA PHE A 312 -15.60 -15.63 -13.02
C PHE A 312 -15.80 -16.00 -11.55
N CYS A 313 -16.12 -15.02 -10.70
CA CYS A 313 -16.38 -15.26 -9.28
C CYS A 313 -17.59 -16.17 -9.08
N ALA A 314 -18.69 -15.92 -9.81
CA ALA A 314 -19.90 -16.73 -9.74
C ALA A 314 -19.65 -18.20 -10.17
N LYS A 315 -18.89 -18.41 -11.25
CA LYS A 315 -18.55 -19.76 -11.74
C LYS A 315 -17.68 -20.57 -10.78
N ASN A 316 -16.85 -19.89 -9.99
CA ASN A 316 -15.89 -20.53 -9.08
C ASN A 316 -16.31 -20.45 -7.60
N ASN A 317 -17.54 -19.99 -7.31
CA ASN A 317 -18.04 -19.78 -5.95
C ASN A 317 -17.11 -18.90 -5.08
N LEU A 318 -16.57 -17.82 -5.69
CA LEU A 318 -15.74 -16.83 -5.03
C LEU A 318 -16.55 -15.59 -4.64
N PRO A 319 -16.16 -14.87 -3.57
CA PRO A 319 -16.84 -13.64 -3.19
C PRO A 319 -16.66 -12.55 -4.24
N TYR A 320 -17.68 -11.71 -4.39
CA TYR A 320 -17.62 -10.50 -5.19
C TYR A 320 -18.43 -9.39 -4.51
N MET A 321 -17.76 -8.59 -3.69
CA MET A 321 -18.39 -7.61 -2.81
C MET A 321 -18.71 -6.30 -3.53
N VAL A 322 -20.00 -5.94 -3.63
CA VAL A 322 -20.45 -4.67 -4.23
C VAL A 322 -21.61 -4.08 -3.45
N ASP A 323 -21.43 -2.87 -2.93
CA ASP A 323 -22.44 -2.22 -2.11
C ASP A 323 -22.61 -0.73 -2.46
N ASP A 324 -23.73 -0.14 -2.06
CA ASP A 324 -23.85 1.31 -2.04
C ASP A 324 -23.08 1.93 -0.87
N TYR A 325 -22.85 3.23 -1.02
CA TYR A 325 -22.06 4.02 -0.10
C TYR A 325 -22.48 3.90 1.37
N PHE A 326 -23.78 4.00 1.66
CA PHE A 326 -24.28 3.96 3.03
C PHE A 326 -24.06 2.59 3.66
N THR A 327 -24.25 1.53 2.89
CA THR A 327 -24.03 0.16 3.34
C THR A 327 -22.56 -0.06 3.69
N GLY A 328 -21.61 0.23 2.80
CA GLY A 328 -20.20 0.03 3.11
C GLY A 328 -19.68 0.99 4.18
N PHE A 329 -20.16 2.24 4.26
CA PHE A 329 -19.82 3.14 5.38
C PHE A 329 -20.27 2.55 6.73
N LYS A 330 -21.51 2.03 6.79
CA LYS A 330 -22.02 1.33 7.98
C LYS A 330 -21.17 0.11 8.34
N LEU A 331 -20.71 -0.65 7.35
CA LEU A 331 -19.83 -1.79 7.58
C LEU A 331 -18.46 -1.36 8.12
N THR A 332 -17.90 -0.25 7.65
CA THR A 332 -16.65 0.31 8.20
C THR A 332 -16.81 0.74 9.65
N ILE A 333 -17.91 1.45 9.98
CA ILE A 333 -18.20 1.81 11.38
C ILE A 333 -18.40 0.56 12.25
N LYS A 334 -19.11 -0.46 11.74
CA LYS A 334 -19.27 -1.75 12.44
C LYS A 334 -17.93 -2.45 12.67
N HIS A 335 -17.03 -2.46 11.69
CA HIS A 335 -15.69 -3.02 11.84
C HIS A 335 -14.91 -2.32 12.96
N LEU A 336 -14.90 -0.98 12.94
CA LEU A 336 -14.26 -0.18 13.98
C LEU A 336 -14.88 -0.38 15.37
N HIS A 337 -16.22 -0.56 15.43
CA HIS A 337 -16.92 -0.88 16.67
C HIS A 337 -16.48 -2.24 17.22
N ASN A 338 -16.43 -3.28 16.39
CA ASN A 338 -15.98 -4.60 16.80
C ASN A 338 -14.55 -4.56 17.37
N VAL A 339 -13.63 -3.82 16.73
CA VAL A 339 -12.25 -3.66 17.25
C VAL A 339 -12.24 -2.85 18.55
N ALA A 340 -13.15 -1.88 18.70
CA ALA A 340 -13.32 -1.11 19.93
C ALA A 340 -13.83 -1.96 21.10
N ASP A 341 -14.72 -2.93 20.85
CA ASP A 341 -15.18 -3.92 21.83
C ASP A 341 -14.00 -4.79 22.30
N ILE A 342 -13.20 -5.30 21.36
CA ILE A 342 -11.96 -6.05 21.66
C ILE A 342 -11.01 -5.20 22.51
N ALA A 343 -10.83 -3.91 22.17
CA ALA A 343 -9.99 -3.00 22.92
C ALA A 343 -10.50 -2.77 24.35
N SER A 344 -11.81 -2.60 24.52
CA SER A 344 -12.45 -2.46 25.84
C SER A 344 -12.15 -3.66 26.72
N GLU A 345 -12.34 -4.88 26.20
CA GLU A 345 -12.02 -6.10 26.94
C GLU A 345 -10.52 -6.24 27.24
N PHE A 346 -9.66 -6.01 26.24
CA PHE A 346 -8.21 -6.14 26.37
C PHE A 346 -7.66 -5.23 27.48
N PHE A 347 -8.04 -3.96 27.48
CA PHE A 347 -7.57 -3.00 28.48
C PHE A 347 -8.23 -3.20 29.86
N GLN A 348 -9.49 -3.65 29.92
CA GLN A 348 -10.12 -4.02 31.20
C GLN A 348 -9.43 -5.20 31.87
N ARG A 349 -9.16 -6.29 31.15
CA ARG A 349 -8.48 -7.48 31.70
C ARG A 349 -7.11 -7.13 32.28
N LYS A 350 -6.34 -6.30 31.57
CA LYS A 350 -5.04 -5.80 32.04
C LYS A 350 -5.15 -4.95 33.31
N LEU A 351 -6.14 -4.07 33.42
CA LEU A 351 -6.37 -3.28 34.64
C LEU A 351 -6.77 -4.15 35.83
N SER A 352 -7.48 -5.26 35.59
CA SER A 352 -7.84 -6.24 36.62
C SER A 352 -6.72 -7.22 36.99
N GLY A 353 -5.53 -7.14 36.37
CA GLY A 353 -4.38 -7.99 36.65
C GLY A 353 -4.51 -9.45 36.16
N GLY A 354 -5.38 -9.69 35.18
CA GLY A 354 -5.62 -11.02 34.59
C GLY A 354 -4.81 -11.31 33.32
#